data_AF-A0A6P1P3K2-F1
#
_entry.id   AF-A0A6P1P3K2-F1
#
_cell.length_a   1.000
_cell.length_b   1.000
_cell.length_c   1.000
_cell.angle_alpha   90.00
_cell.angle_beta   90.00
_cell.angle_gamma   90.00
#
_symmetry.space_group_name_H-M   'P 1'
#
loop_
_entity.id
_entity.type
_entity.pdbx_description
1 polymer ?
#
loop_
_entity_poly.entity_id
_entity_poly.type
_entity_poly.pdbx_seq_one_letter_code
_entity_poly.pdbx_strand_id
1 'polypeptide(L)'
;MTRILLLPALLLLFIFGASHQSLAQSASISTSKSGKTVTPSVTPFKQGLMMRNGVVVEINNDVITPIQETRRMPNGTTVTPDGVVVTRRGDEIKMLEGDRVDVNGVFAKTPVIINESTVVTGDTAALRNELNMAQHLQTRLDLLQRKRELLEQKNALLEKAVQSKTKSKELQKVDADLAKVQKQLTQMEKK
;
A
#
# COMPACT_ATOMS: atom_id res chain seq x y z
N MET A 1 -41.50 -77.08 22.18
CA MET A 1 -41.99 -75.85 21.52
C MET A 1 -40.95 -74.75 21.71
N THR A 2 -40.21 -74.51 20.62
CA THR A 2 -39.38 -73.35 20.21
C THR A 2 -38.76 -72.41 21.27
N ARG A 3 -37.42 -72.50 21.38
CA ARG A 3 -36.53 -71.42 21.85
C ARG A 3 -35.51 -71.09 20.76
N ILE A 4 -35.40 -69.78 20.48
CA ILE A 4 -34.19 -68.95 20.31
C ILE A 4 -32.93 -69.68 19.80
N LEU A 5 -32.44 -69.30 18.61
CA LEU A 5 -31.11 -68.68 18.37
C LEU A 5 -30.82 -68.56 16.87
N LEU A 6 -29.83 -67.69 16.57
CA LEU A 6 -28.98 -67.62 15.35
C LEU A 6 -29.39 -66.65 14.22
N LEU A 7 -28.82 -65.44 14.30
CA LEU A 7 -28.08 -64.82 13.18
C LEU A 7 -26.91 -65.75 12.75
N PRO A 8 -26.30 -65.67 11.53
CA PRO A 8 -25.96 -64.43 10.78
C PRO A 8 -25.98 -64.59 9.23
N ALA A 9 -25.35 -63.64 8.52
CA ALA A 9 -24.97 -63.61 7.09
C ALA A 9 -25.98 -62.97 6.13
N LEU A 10 -25.61 -62.18 5.13
CA LEU A 10 -24.37 -61.50 4.73
C LEU A 10 -24.79 -60.66 3.51
N LEU A 11 -24.22 -59.46 3.41
CA LEU A 11 -23.96 -58.72 2.16
C LEU A 11 -25.12 -58.00 1.43
N LEU A 12 -24.75 -56.75 1.11
CA LEU A 12 -25.03 -55.97 -0.10
C LEU A 12 -26.20 -54.97 -0.08
N LEU A 13 -25.79 -53.78 -0.52
CA LEU A 13 -26.56 -52.76 -1.23
C LEU A 13 -27.25 -51.68 -0.39
N PHE A 14 -26.52 -50.56 -0.21
CA PHE A 14 -26.89 -49.19 -0.62
C PHE A 14 -26.25 -48.17 0.31
N ILE A 15 -24.99 -47.84 0.01
CA ILE A 15 -24.39 -46.56 0.40
C ILE A 15 -24.59 -45.61 -0.79
N PHE A 16 -24.80 -44.34 -0.48
CA PHE A 16 -24.82 -43.16 -1.36
C PHE A 16 -26.20 -42.64 -1.80
N GLY A 17 -26.74 -41.77 -0.94
CA GLY A 17 -27.83 -40.85 -1.28
C GLY A 17 -27.97 -39.69 -0.30
N ALA A 18 -26.90 -39.28 0.40
CA ALA A 18 -26.92 -38.06 1.21
C ALA A 18 -26.66 -36.87 0.29
N SER A 19 -27.72 -36.35 -0.34
CA SER A 19 -27.75 -35.06 -0.99
C SER A 19 -27.38 -33.97 0.03
N HIS A 20 -26.08 -33.67 0.12
CA HIS A 20 -25.56 -32.50 0.79
C HIS A 20 -25.91 -31.29 -0.09
N GLN A 21 -27.06 -30.69 0.17
CA GLN A 21 -27.34 -29.35 -0.32
C GLN A 21 -26.37 -28.40 0.39
N SER A 22 -25.31 -27.99 -0.32
CA SER A 22 -24.48 -26.87 0.11
C SER A 22 -25.35 -25.61 0.04
N LEU A 23 -25.85 -25.16 1.19
CA LEU A 23 -26.35 -23.78 1.30
C LEU A 23 -25.17 -22.85 1.05
N ALA A 24 -25.08 -22.33 -0.17
CA ALA A 24 -24.29 -21.15 -0.47
C ALA A 24 -24.95 -19.98 0.27
N GLN A 25 -24.49 -19.72 1.49
CA GLN A 25 -24.84 -18.53 2.24
C GLN A 25 -24.42 -17.32 1.40
N SER A 26 -25.42 -16.64 0.81
CA SER A 26 -25.19 -15.42 0.06
C SER A 26 -24.73 -14.34 1.06
N ALA A 27 -23.43 -14.08 1.07
CA ALA A 27 -22.85 -12.98 1.82
C ALA A 27 -23.46 -11.67 1.29
N SER A 28 -24.31 -11.04 2.09
CA SER A 28 -24.83 -9.71 1.77
C SER A 28 -23.85 -8.67 2.31
N ILE A 29 -23.25 -7.90 1.40
CA ILE A 29 -22.37 -6.79 1.75
C ILE A 29 -23.29 -5.61 2.08
N SER A 30 -23.39 -5.26 3.37
CA SER A 30 -24.03 -4.00 3.76
C SER A 30 -22.97 -2.91 3.85
N THR A 31 -23.08 -1.92 2.96
CA THR A 31 -22.24 -0.72 2.99
C THR A 31 -22.91 0.32 3.88
N SER A 32 -22.40 0.56 5.09
CA SER A 32 -22.84 1.72 5.88
C SER A 32 -21.85 2.87 5.68
N LYS A 33 -22.35 3.99 5.15
CA LYS A 33 -21.59 5.23 5.02
C LYS A 33 -21.74 6.00 6.33
N SER A 34 -20.69 6.10 7.12
CA SER A 34 -20.65 6.98 8.29
C SER A 34 -19.55 8.02 8.07
N GLY A 35 -19.93 9.19 7.57
CA GLY A 35 -19.03 10.32 7.42
C GLY A 35 -18.94 11.08 8.73
N LYS A 36 -17.77 11.13 9.35
CA LYS A 36 -17.46 12.13 10.39
C LYS A 36 -16.88 13.37 9.70
N THR A 37 -17.57 14.49 9.82
CA THR A 37 -17.04 15.80 9.43
C THR A 37 -15.89 16.13 10.37
N VAL A 38 -14.66 16.01 9.90
CA VAL A 38 -13.49 16.52 10.63
C VAL A 38 -13.17 17.87 10.03
N THR A 39 -13.51 18.94 10.76
CA THR A 39 -13.04 20.30 10.44
C THR A 39 -11.52 20.25 10.44
N PRO A 40 -10.83 20.42 9.30
CA PRO A 40 -9.38 20.38 9.28
C PRO A 40 -8.88 21.45 10.25
N SER A 41 -7.88 21.06 11.06
CA SER A 41 -7.13 21.95 11.95
C SER A 41 -6.99 23.32 11.31
N VAL A 42 -7.72 24.29 11.88
CA VAL A 42 -7.84 25.64 11.34
C VAL A 42 -6.43 26.20 11.28
N THR A 43 -5.87 26.36 10.08
CA THR A 43 -4.67 27.18 9.91
C THR A 43 -4.94 28.49 10.64
N PRO A 44 -4.12 28.90 11.63
CA PRO A 44 -4.46 30.00 12.51
C PRO A 44 -4.75 31.22 11.66
N PHE A 45 -6.04 31.56 11.59
CA PHE A 45 -6.53 32.66 10.82
C PHE A 45 -6.29 33.90 11.68
N LYS A 46 -5.16 34.56 11.44
CA LYS A 46 -4.65 35.63 12.31
C LYS A 46 -5.50 36.90 12.27
N GLN A 47 -6.10 37.18 11.10
CA GLN A 47 -6.86 38.41 10.92
C GLN A 47 -7.91 38.30 9.81
N GLY A 48 -9.10 38.87 10.05
CA GLY A 48 -10.18 39.01 9.08
C GLY A 48 -11.53 38.62 9.66
N LEU A 49 -12.50 38.26 8.81
CA LEU A 49 -13.83 37.81 9.21
C LEU A 49 -13.96 36.29 9.03
N MET A 50 -14.68 35.63 9.92
CA MET A 50 -14.94 34.19 9.86
C MET A 50 -16.36 33.90 10.33
N MET A 51 -17.03 32.94 9.69
CA MET A 51 -18.30 32.42 10.17
C MET A 51 -18.05 31.40 11.28
N ARG A 52 -18.55 31.68 12.48
CA ARG A 52 -18.42 30.80 13.65
C ARG A 52 -19.73 30.69 14.42
N ASN A 53 -20.18 29.47 14.67
CA ASN A 53 -21.45 29.17 15.33
C ASN A 53 -22.64 29.92 14.73
N GLY A 54 -22.66 30.10 13.40
CA GLY A 54 -23.73 30.83 12.71
C GLY A 54 -23.69 32.35 12.81
N VAL A 55 -22.64 32.94 13.41
CA VAL A 55 -22.43 34.39 13.50
C VAL A 55 -21.09 34.76 12.85
N VAL A 56 -21.05 35.89 12.15
CA VAL A 56 -19.78 36.41 11.64
C VAL A 56 -18.99 37.06 12.77
N VAL A 57 -17.76 36.59 12.97
CA VAL A 57 -16.82 37.14 13.93
C VAL A 57 -15.62 37.76 13.21
N GLU A 58 -15.18 38.90 13.71
CA GLU A 58 -13.91 39.51 13.36
C GLU A 58 -12.81 38.98 14.28
N ILE A 59 -11.71 38.55 13.67
CA ILE A 59 -10.52 38.07 14.34
C ILE A 59 -9.43 39.10 14.10
N ASN A 60 -8.84 39.63 15.17
CA ASN A 60 -7.72 40.56 15.13
C ASN A 60 -6.70 40.16 16.20
N ASN A 61 -5.58 39.54 15.80
CA ASN A 61 -4.51 39.11 16.72
C ASN A 61 -5.07 38.33 17.93
N ASP A 62 -5.82 37.26 17.65
CA ASP A 62 -6.47 36.37 18.62
C ASP A 62 -7.65 36.96 19.40
N VAL A 63 -7.97 38.25 19.23
CA VAL A 63 -9.21 38.84 19.74
C VAL A 63 -10.34 38.50 18.76
N ILE A 64 -11.39 37.86 19.26
CA ILE A 64 -12.58 37.47 18.49
C ILE A 64 -13.75 38.33 18.94
N THR A 65 -14.37 39.06 18.01
CA THR A 65 -15.51 39.93 18.30
C THR A 65 -16.60 39.75 17.25
N PRO A 66 -17.86 39.46 17.61
CA PRO A 66 -18.94 39.38 16.64
C PRO A 66 -19.18 40.75 16.00
N ILE A 67 -19.39 40.77 14.69
CA ILE A 67 -19.77 42.01 13.99
C ILE A 67 -21.26 42.26 14.21
N GLN A 68 -21.63 43.51 14.50
CA GLN A 68 -23.05 43.91 14.65
C GLN A 68 -23.60 44.62 13.42
N GLU A 69 -22.71 45.15 12.58
CA GLU A 69 -23.05 45.91 11.39
C GLU A 69 -22.38 45.30 10.16
N THR A 70 -22.90 45.65 8.99
CA THR A 70 -22.29 45.22 7.71
C THR A 70 -20.91 45.83 7.56
N ARG A 71 -19.89 44.99 7.43
CA ARG A 71 -18.50 45.39 7.24
C ARG A 71 -18.18 45.48 5.76
N ARG A 72 -17.74 46.66 5.31
CA ARG A 72 -17.20 46.84 3.95
C ARG A 72 -15.69 46.66 3.96
N MET A 73 -15.21 45.83 3.05
CA MET A 73 -13.80 45.48 2.87
C MET A 73 -13.13 46.42 1.86
N PRO A 74 -11.78 46.52 1.86
CA PRO A 74 -11.04 47.42 0.97
C PRO A 74 -11.26 47.14 -0.52
N ASN A 75 -11.47 45.89 -0.91
CA ASN A 75 -11.75 45.51 -2.30
C ASN A 75 -13.19 45.79 -2.76
N GLY A 76 -14.04 46.35 -1.88
CA GLY A 76 -15.44 46.63 -2.16
C GLY A 76 -16.40 45.50 -1.81
N THR A 77 -15.92 44.33 -1.38
CA THR A 77 -16.76 43.25 -0.82
C THR A 77 -17.41 43.72 0.47
N THR A 78 -18.69 43.39 0.69
CA THR A 78 -19.39 43.65 1.95
C THR A 78 -19.78 42.34 2.61
N VAL A 79 -19.63 42.27 3.93
CA VAL A 79 -19.98 41.11 4.74
C VAL A 79 -20.99 41.54 5.79
N THR A 80 -22.12 40.88 5.80
CA THR A 80 -23.22 41.15 6.73
C THR A 80 -23.10 40.27 7.99
N PRO A 81 -23.69 40.67 9.13
CA PRO A 81 -23.65 39.88 10.37
C PRO A 81 -24.29 38.48 10.25
N ASP A 82 -25.25 38.31 9.35
CA ASP A 82 -25.92 37.04 9.03
C ASP A 82 -25.12 36.14 8.07
N GLY A 83 -23.92 36.59 7.66
CA GLY A 83 -22.99 35.79 6.86
C GLY A 83 -23.27 35.83 5.36
N VAL A 84 -23.94 36.86 4.85
CA VAL A 84 -24.02 37.12 3.40
C VAL A 84 -22.84 38.00 2.99
N VAL A 85 -22.05 37.50 2.05
CA VAL A 85 -20.92 38.19 1.42
C VAL A 85 -21.36 38.66 0.04
N VAL A 86 -21.39 39.97 -0.18
CA VAL A 86 -21.59 40.55 -1.51
C VAL A 86 -20.23 40.91 -2.06
N THR A 87 -19.79 40.23 -3.11
CA THR A 87 -18.49 40.50 -3.74
C THR A 87 -18.52 41.85 -4.46
N ARG A 88 -17.34 42.37 -4.84
CA ARG A 88 -17.24 43.57 -5.70
C ARG A 88 -18.08 43.48 -6.98
N ARG A 89 -18.33 42.27 -7.49
CA ARG A 89 -19.11 42.03 -8.72
C ARG A 89 -20.62 42.07 -8.49
N GLY A 90 -21.06 42.15 -7.24
CA GLY A 90 -22.48 42.05 -6.86
C GLY A 90 -22.94 40.61 -6.60
N ASP A 91 -22.06 39.62 -6.69
CA ASP A 91 -22.43 38.23 -6.39
C ASP A 91 -22.65 38.06 -4.89
N GLU A 92 -23.82 37.54 -4.51
CA GLU A 92 -24.17 37.22 -3.12
C GLU A 92 -23.81 35.77 -2.79
N ILE A 93 -23.00 35.58 -1.75
CA ILE A 93 -22.51 34.28 -1.31
C ILE A 93 -22.81 34.14 0.18
N LYS A 94 -23.56 33.10 0.56
CA LYS A 94 -23.76 32.77 1.97
C LYS A 94 -22.54 32.02 2.52
N MET A 95 -21.97 32.54 3.60
CA MET A 95 -20.90 31.91 4.37
C MET A 95 -21.44 30.69 5.11
N LEU A 96 -20.71 29.59 5.04
CA LEU A 96 -20.93 28.40 5.87
C LEU A 96 -19.99 28.42 7.07
N GLU A 97 -20.26 27.56 8.05
CA GLU A 97 -19.40 27.42 9.23
C GLU A 97 -17.94 27.16 8.81
N GLY A 98 -17.03 27.99 9.33
CA GLY A 98 -15.62 27.92 9.00
C GLY A 98 -15.20 28.71 7.76
N ASP A 99 -16.12 29.18 6.92
CA ASP A 99 -15.78 30.07 5.81
C ASP A 99 -15.20 31.39 6.34
N ARG A 100 -14.31 32.02 5.56
CA ARG A 100 -13.56 33.20 6.00
C ARG A 100 -13.39 34.22 4.89
N VAL A 101 -13.25 35.48 5.29
CA VAL A 101 -12.94 36.63 4.44
C VAL A 101 -11.69 37.30 5.01
N ASP A 102 -10.62 37.35 4.23
CA ASP A 102 -9.36 37.96 4.68
C ASP A 102 -9.48 39.49 4.81
N VAL A 103 -8.46 40.14 5.36
CA VAL A 103 -8.40 41.62 5.50
C VAL A 103 -8.50 42.38 4.17
N ASN A 104 -8.18 41.74 3.05
CA ASN A 104 -8.27 42.32 1.72
C ASN A 104 -9.68 42.14 1.11
N GLY A 105 -10.57 41.38 1.76
CA GLY A 105 -11.91 41.06 1.30
C GLY A 105 -11.99 39.85 0.37
N VAL A 106 -10.95 39.01 0.31
CA VAL A 106 -10.92 37.76 -0.44
C VAL A 106 -11.65 36.68 0.36
N PHE A 107 -12.69 36.11 -0.25
CA PHE A 107 -13.49 35.04 0.33
C PHE A 107 -12.82 33.67 0.10
N ALA A 108 -12.71 32.87 1.14
CA ALA A 108 -12.18 31.51 1.08
C ALA A 108 -13.15 30.54 1.78
N LYS A 109 -13.57 29.51 1.04
CA LYS A 109 -14.37 28.41 1.58
C LYS A 109 -13.50 27.45 2.38
N THR A 110 -13.99 27.00 3.53
CA THR A 110 -13.32 25.93 4.27
C THR A 110 -13.54 24.58 3.56
N PRO A 111 -12.47 23.84 3.21
CA PRO A 111 -12.64 22.53 2.61
C PRO A 111 -13.19 21.56 3.65
N VAL A 112 -14.40 21.06 3.41
CA VAL A 112 -14.96 19.94 4.16
C VAL A 112 -14.28 18.66 3.66
N ILE A 113 -13.37 18.10 4.45
CA ILE A 113 -12.78 16.79 4.14
C ILE A 113 -13.76 15.72 4.64
N ILE A 114 -14.48 15.08 3.71
CA ILE A 114 -15.27 13.89 4.00
C ILE A 114 -14.29 12.71 4.04
N ASN A 115 -13.96 12.23 5.24
CA ASN A 115 -13.25 10.95 5.37
C ASN A 115 -14.26 9.83 5.13
N GLU A 116 -14.27 9.28 3.91
CA GLU A 116 -15.03 8.07 3.59
C GLU A 116 -14.30 6.85 4.17
N SER A 117 -14.76 6.35 5.32
CA SER A 117 -14.32 5.05 5.83
C SER A 117 -15.31 3.98 5.39
N THR A 118 -14.90 3.15 4.44
CA THR A 118 -15.64 1.92 4.09
C THR A 118 -15.13 0.78 4.95
N VAL A 119 -15.89 0.40 5.98
CA VAL A 119 -15.63 -0.84 6.71
C VAL A 119 -16.23 -1.98 5.89
N VAL A 120 -15.37 -2.79 5.27
CA VAL A 120 -15.79 -4.00 4.54
C VAL A 120 -15.93 -5.13 5.56
N THR A 121 -17.15 -5.39 6.02
CA THR A 121 -17.46 -6.55 6.86
C THR A 121 -17.89 -7.70 5.97
N GLY A 122 -17.03 -8.72 5.86
CA GLY A 122 -17.26 -9.98 5.15
C GLY A 122 -16.34 -11.07 5.69
N ASP A 123 -16.56 -12.32 5.29
CA ASP A 123 -15.76 -13.47 5.74
C ASP A 123 -14.33 -13.41 5.18
N THR A 124 -13.46 -12.68 5.90
CA THR A 124 -12.08 -12.37 5.53
C THR A 124 -11.13 -13.57 5.64
N ALA A 125 -11.61 -14.71 6.15
CA ALA A 125 -10.79 -15.89 6.39
C ALA A 125 -10.21 -16.48 5.09
N ALA A 126 -11.02 -16.53 4.01
CA ALA A 126 -10.57 -17.03 2.71
C ALA A 126 -9.51 -16.12 2.07
N LEU A 127 -9.74 -14.80 2.08
CA LEU A 127 -8.81 -13.80 1.54
C LEU A 127 -7.48 -13.75 2.30
N ARG A 128 -7.52 -13.93 3.62
CA ARG A 128 -6.32 -13.98 4.46
C ARG A 128 -5.46 -15.21 4.17
N ASN A 129 -6.09 -16.36 3.94
CA ASN A 129 -5.36 -17.59 3.60
C ASN A 129 -4.69 -17.48 2.22
N GLU A 130 -5.39 -16.93 1.23
CA GLU A 130 -4.86 -16.71 -0.12
C GLU A 130 -3.70 -15.70 -0.13
N LEU A 131 -3.82 -14.60 0.64
CA LEU A 131 -2.75 -13.62 0.78
C LEU A 131 -1.49 -14.21 1.45
N ASN A 132 -1.66 -15.00 2.51
CA ASN A 132 -0.55 -15.66 3.18
C ASN A 132 0.16 -16.65 2.24
N MET A 133 -0.60 -17.38 1.41
CA MET A 133 -0.03 -18.26 0.38
C MET A 133 0.76 -17.47 -0.67
N ALA A 134 0.22 -16.35 -1.16
CA ALA A 134 0.89 -15.50 -2.13
C ALA A 134 2.21 -14.93 -1.57
N GLN A 135 2.23 -14.52 -0.30
CA GLN A 135 3.45 -14.06 0.37
C GLN A 135 4.51 -15.16 0.48
N HIS A 136 4.11 -16.38 0.86
CA HIS A 136 5.04 -17.51 0.92
C HIS A 136 5.63 -17.87 -0.45
N LEU A 137 4.85 -17.77 -1.53
CA LEU A 137 5.34 -17.97 -2.89
C LEU A 137 6.35 -16.92 -3.32
N GLN A 138 6.10 -15.65 -2.99
CA GLN A 138 7.04 -14.55 -3.28
C GLN A 138 8.38 -14.76 -2.56
N THR A 139 8.36 -15.08 -1.27
CA THR A 139 9.59 -15.37 -0.50
C THR A 139 10.35 -16.55 -1.11
N ARG A 140 9.64 -17.58 -1.56
CA ARG A 140 10.28 -18.73 -2.23
C ARG A 140 10.92 -18.34 -3.56
N LEU A 141 10.30 -17.48 -4.35
CA LEU A 141 10.86 -17.00 -5.61
C LEU A 141 12.14 -16.18 -5.40
N ASP A 142 12.14 -15.30 -4.41
CA ASP A 142 13.32 -14.51 -4.03
C ASP A 142 14.50 -15.39 -3.61
N LEU A 143 14.25 -16.38 -2.73
CA LEU A 143 15.26 -17.34 -2.32
C LEU A 143 15.83 -18.15 -3.50
N LEU A 144 14.99 -18.52 -4.46
CA LEU A 144 15.42 -19.24 -5.66
C LEU A 144 16.27 -18.36 -6.57
N GLN A 145 15.92 -17.09 -6.74
CA GLN A 145 16.74 -16.12 -7.47
C GLN A 145 18.10 -15.95 -6.80
N ARG A 146 18.13 -15.72 -5.48
CA ARG A 146 19.36 -15.57 -4.72
C ARG A 146 20.24 -16.82 -4.79
N LYS A 147 19.64 -18.00 -4.75
CA LYS A 147 20.37 -19.27 -4.91
C LYS A 147 20.99 -19.38 -6.30
N ARG A 148 20.31 -18.95 -7.36
CA ARG A 148 20.88 -18.93 -8.72
C ARG A 148 22.08 -18.00 -8.81
N GLU A 149 21.97 -16.79 -8.30
CA GLU A 149 23.09 -15.83 -8.26
C GLU A 149 24.30 -16.39 -7.54
N LEU A 150 24.10 -17.02 -6.37
CA LEU A 150 25.20 -17.62 -5.61
C LEU A 150 25.87 -18.77 -6.37
N LEU A 151 25.09 -19.57 -7.11
CA LEU A 151 25.64 -20.64 -7.94
C LEU A 151 26.45 -20.06 -9.12
N GLU A 152 25.96 -19.01 -9.77
CA GLU A 152 26.69 -18.32 -10.84
C GLU A 152 27.99 -17.71 -10.32
N GLN A 153 27.96 -17.05 -9.16
CA GLN A 153 29.16 -16.52 -8.51
C GLN A 153 30.16 -17.64 -8.19
N LYS A 154 29.69 -18.76 -7.65
CA LYS A 154 30.55 -19.92 -7.37
C LYS A 154 31.17 -20.47 -8.65
N ASN A 155 30.39 -20.62 -9.73
CA ASN A 155 30.90 -21.08 -11.01
C ASN A 155 31.94 -20.12 -11.58
N ALA A 156 31.70 -18.81 -11.56
CA ALA A 156 32.67 -17.81 -12.00
C ALA A 156 33.96 -17.82 -11.17
N LEU A 157 33.86 -18.05 -9.85
CA LEU A 157 35.04 -18.21 -8.99
C LEU A 157 35.80 -19.49 -9.30
N LEU A 158 35.11 -20.59 -9.59
CA LEU A 158 35.74 -21.84 -10.00
C LEU A 158 36.44 -21.68 -11.35
N GLU A 159 35.83 -21.02 -12.34
CA GLU A 159 36.47 -20.71 -13.61
C GLU A 159 37.72 -19.85 -13.41
N LYS A 160 37.64 -18.81 -12.56
CA LYS A 160 38.81 -17.99 -12.20
C LYS A 160 39.91 -18.83 -11.53
N ALA A 161 39.55 -19.73 -10.62
CA ALA A 161 40.50 -20.61 -9.94
C ALA A 161 41.16 -21.61 -10.89
N VAL A 162 40.39 -22.18 -11.83
CA VAL A 162 40.91 -23.05 -12.89
C VAL A 162 41.88 -22.27 -13.76
N GLN A 163 41.50 -21.08 -14.24
CA GLN A 163 42.37 -20.21 -15.05
C GLN A 163 43.64 -19.78 -14.30
N SER A 164 43.57 -19.49 -12.99
CA SER A 164 44.76 -19.16 -12.20
C SER A 164 45.69 -20.36 -12.02
N LYS A 165 45.14 -21.58 -11.93
CA LYS A 165 45.96 -22.82 -11.91
C LYS A 165 46.62 -23.08 -13.27
N THR A 166 45.91 -22.91 -14.38
CA THR A 166 46.48 -23.09 -15.73
C THR A 166 47.47 -21.98 -16.10
N LYS A 167 47.27 -20.75 -15.60
CA LYS A 167 48.16 -19.59 -15.82
C LYS A 167 49.26 -19.47 -14.77
N SER A 168 49.44 -20.45 -13.90
CA SER A 168 50.58 -20.44 -12.98
C SER A 168 51.87 -20.35 -13.79
N LYS A 169 52.58 -19.23 -13.64
CA LYS A 169 53.85 -18.94 -14.33
C LYS A 169 54.91 -20.02 -14.10
N GLU A 170 54.77 -20.83 -13.06
CA GLU A 170 55.65 -21.97 -12.78
C GLU A 170 55.40 -23.14 -13.74
N LEU A 171 54.14 -23.46 -14.06
CA LEU A 171 53.85 -24.52 -15.04
C LEU A 171 54.33 -24.12 -16.45
N GLN A 172 54.11 -22.86 -16.87
CA GLN A 172 54.60 -22.38 -18.17
C GLN A 172 56.14 -22.36 -18.25
N LYS A 173 56.84 -22.11 -17.13
CA LYS A 173 58.30 -22.18 -17.08
C LYS A 173 58.79 -23.63 -17.15
N VAL A 174 58.16 -24.54 -16.40
CA VAL A 174 58.51 -25.96 -16.42
C VAL A 174 58.27 -26.57 -17.81
N ASP A 175 57.17 -26.24 -18.49
CA ASP A 175 56.91 -26.70 -19.87
C ASP A 175 57.95 -26.16 -20.85
N ALA A 176 58.33 -24.87 -20.70
CA ALA A 176 59.36 -24.27 -21.53
C ALA A 176 60.75 -24.89 -21.30
N ASP A 177 61.08 -25.25 -20.07
CA ASP A 177 62.35 -25.89 -19.72
C ASP A 177 62.37 -27.37 -20.16
N LEU A 178 61.26 -28.10 -20.05
CA LEU A 178 61.12 -29.46 -20.56
C LEU A 178 61.30 -29.50 -22.09
N ALA A 179 60.69 -28.56 -22.82
CA ALA A 179 60.84 -28.44 -24.26
C ALA A 179 62.29 -28.14 -24.69
N LYS A 180 63.05 -27.38 -23.90
CA LYS A 180 64.48 -27.13 -24.14
C LYS A 180 65.30 -28.41 -23.95
N VAL A 181 65.08 -29.15 -22.88
CA VAL A 181 65.79 -30.41 -22.60
C VAL A 181 65.53 -31.44 -23.70
N GLN A 182 64.29 -31.55 -24.17
CA GLN A 182 63.94 -32.49 -25.24
C GLN A 182 64.54 -32.12 -26.60
N LYS A 183 64.70 -30.83 -26.88
CA LYS A 183 65.48 -30.36 -28.05
C LYS A 183 66.97 -30.68 -27.92
N GLN A 184 67.55 -30.57 -26.72
CA GLN A 184 68.95 -30.93 -26.50
C GLN A 184 69.18 -32.44 -26.67
N LEU A 185 68.26 -33.28 -26.17
CA LEU A 185 68.33 -34.74 -26.34
C LEU A 185 68.24 -35.15 -27.81
N THR A 186 67.27 -34.61 -28.56
CA THR A 186 67.12 -34.90 -30.00
C THR A 186 68.27 -34.37 -30.86
N GLN A 187 69.00 -33.36 -30.39
CA GLN A 187 70.23 -32.88 -31.03
C GLN A 187 71.45 -33.75 -30.68
N MET A 188 71.48 -34.35 -29.49
CA MET A 188 72.53 -35.28 -29.08
C MET A 188 72.36 -36.67 -29.72
N GLU A 189 71.13 -37.15 -29.94
CA GLU A 189 70.86 -38.42 -30.64
C GLU A 189 71.17 -38.37 -32.15
N LYS A 190 71.36 -37.17 -32.72
CA LYS A 190 71.70 -36.96 -34.13
C LYS A 190 73.20 -36.74 -34.37
N LYS A 191 74.03 -36.81 -33.33
CA LYS A 191 75.50 -36.80 -33.41
C LYS A 191 76.05 -38.18 -33.14
#